data_AF-A0A2T0JYK3-F1
#
_entry.id   AF-A0A2T0JYK3-F1
#
_cell.length_a   1.000
_cell.length_b   1.000
_cell.length_c   1.000
_cell.angle_alpha   90.00
_cell.angle_beta   90.00
_cell.angle_gamma   90.00
#
_symmetry.space_group_name_H-M   'P 1'
#
loop_
_entity.id
_entity.type
_entity.pdbx_description
1 polymer ?
#
loop_
_entity_poly.entity_id
_entity_poly.type
_entity_poly.pdbx_seq_one_letter_code
_entity_poly.pdbx_strand_id
1 'polypeptide(L)'
;MPIWSTLLGMLIVMGVTALVVHRRVTGAVTPAGGAAEGVAAELVETLRARDAELEELRAELAAQAVNAQAQQRELNQRLRRRAREAIDDTADVIGGKLQDVVAQMGSAREAAAATNERVSITSGAANALVRRAHSADEAATALNTSLRQVAGIASVISGIASQTRLLALNATIEAVRAGAAGSGFAVVADEVKSLADTTADSTEQITSTIATLESDVAQMGQTLAAIISDVGDIEEAMRQLGGIADQQDDIVGRLHDSVEATMAQIGDLSDVADRLERRRHDRMPVRGSVRLQTSSRPAPITAEMVDLSSDGLGCVVPSEARLAVGDLVRAEFTLDGLNGAADARVARRVERPAGVEIGLQFQGVPDHMREAVDGYLSRLVVES
;
A
#
# COMPACT_ATOMS: atom_id res chain seq x y z
N MET A 1 -32.77 -27.58 31.55
CA MET A 1 -33.47 -28.54 32.44
C MET A 1 -34.64 -27.91 33.25
N PRO A 2 -35.61 -27.17 32.67
CA PRO A 2 -36.83 -26.79 33.42
C PRO A 2 -38.10 -27.59 33.03
N ILE A 3 -38.07 -28.31 31.90
CA ILE A 3 -39.25 -28.95 31.27
C ILE A 3 -39.85 -30.10 32.11
N TRP A 4 -39.02 -30.77 32.93
CA TRP A 4 -39.51 -31.87 33.78
C TRP A 4 -40.29 -31.40 35.01
N SER A 5 -40.06 -30.17 35.49
CA SER A 5 -40.76 -29.63 36.66
C SER A 5 -42.20 -29.20 36.34
N THR A 6 -42.44 -28.71 35.11
CA THR A 6 -43.76 -28.27 34.65
C THR A 6 -44.67 -29.45 34.32
N LEU A 7 -44.12 -30.54 33.74
CA LEU A 7 -44.85 -31.78 33.48
C LEU A 7 -45.29 -32.50 34.77
N LEU A 8 -44.45 -32.51 35.81
CA LEU A 8 -44.78 -33.13 37.10
C LEU A 8 -45.87 -32.33 37.84
N GLY A 9 -45.82 -30.99 37.77
CA GLY A 9 -46.86 -30.13 38.33
C GLY A 9 -48.22 -30.32 37.64
N MET A 10 -48.24 -30.51 36.33
CA MET A 10 -49.48 -30.70 35.55
C MET A 10 -50.14 -32.07 35.83
N LEU A 11 -49.33 -33.13 36.03
CA LEU A 11 -49.81 -34.47 36.43
C LEU A 11 -50.40 -34.50 37.84
N ILE A 12 -49.84 -33.73 38.78
CA ILE A 12 -50.38 -33.63 40.15
C ILE A 12 -51.71 -32.87 40.14
N VAL A 13 -51.83 -31.80 39.35
CA VAL A 13 -53.09 -31.04 39.23
C VAL A 13 -54.20 -31.88 38.57
N MET A 14 -53.89 -32.63 37.51
CA MET A 14 -54.84 -33.58 36.90
C MET A 14 -55.21 -34.75 37.81
N GLY A 15 -54.25 -35.30 38.58
CA GLY A 15 -54.50 -36.39 39.53
C GLY A 15 -55.38 -35.97 40.70
N VAL A 16 -55.20 -34.75 41.22
CA VAL A 16 -56.02 -34.21 42.31
C VAL A 16 -57.43 -33.84 41.84
N THR A 17 -57.59 -33.31 40.62
CA THR A 17 -58.94 -33.08 40.05
C THR A 17 -59.69 -34.38 39.77
N ALA A 18 -59.03 -35.42 39.26
CA ALA A 18 -59.63 -36.73 39.06
C ALA A 18 -60.07 -37.37 40.40
N LEU A 19 -59.29 -37.21 41.48
CA LEU A 19 -59.61 -37.78 42.80
C LEU A 19 -60.75 -37.03 43.51
N VAL A 20 -60.85 -35.70 43.34
CA VAL A 20 -61.96 -34.89 43.89
C VAL A 20 -63.27 -35.17 43.16
N VAL A 21 -63.22 -35.43 41.84
CA VAL A 21 -64.38 -35.87 41.06
C VAL A 21 -64.79 -37.30 41.42
N HIS A 22 -63.84 -38.22 41.59
CA HIS A 22 -64.14 -39.62 41.89
C HIS A 22 -64.68 -39.84 43.32
N ARG A 23 -64.20 -39.07 44.31
CA ARG A 23 -64.64 -39.22 45.72
C ARG A 23 -65.98 -38.54 46.03
N ARG A 24 -66.52 -37.72 45.13
CA ARG A 24 -67.88 -37.15 45.23
C ARG A 24 -68.97 -38.00 44.56
N VAL A 25 -68.61 -39.05 43.82
CA VAL A 25 -69.57 -39.81 42.98
C VAL A 25 -70.05 -41.13 43.63
N THR A 26 -69.52 -41.56 44.77
CA THR A 26 -69.82 -42.90 45.34
C THR A 26 -70.63 -42.94 46.64
N GLY A 27 -71.36 -41.87 46.98
CA GLY A 27 -72.28 -41.87 48.13
C GLY A 27 -73.56 -41.09 47.87
N ALA A 28 -74.68 -41.84 47.82
CA ALA A 28 -76.09 -41.40 47.72
C ALA A 28 -76.63 -41.07 46.31
N VAL A 29 -77.51 -41.96 45.83
CA VAL A 29 -78.37 -41.79 44.66
C VAL A 29 -79.54 -40.88 45.03
N THR A 30 -79.72 -39.77 44.30
CA THR A 30 -81.01 -39.17 43.86
C THR A 30 -80.72 -38.06 42.84
N PRO A 31 -81.64 -37.74 41.90
CA PRO A 31 -81.30 -37.07 40.64
C PRO A 31 -81.13 -35.57 40.83
N ALA A 32 -79.88 -35.10 40.91
CA ALA A 32 -79.53 -33.69 40.83
C ALA A 32 -78.78 -33.39 39.52
N GLY A 33 -79.42 -33.70 38.37
CA GLY A 33 -78.85 -33.43 37.04
C GLY A 33 -78.51 -31.95 36.81
N GLY A 34 -79.32 -31.03 37.36
CA GLY A 34 -79.16 -29.59 37.10
C GLY A 34 -77.99 -28.89 37.83
N ALA A 35 -77.53 -29.38 38.98
CA ALA A 35 -76.46 -28.72 39.74
C ALA A 35 -75.05 -29.09 39.23
N ALA A 36 -74.87 -30.33 38.78
CA ALA A 36 -73.64 -30.75 38.11
C ALA A 36 -73.53 -30.19 36.68
N GLU A 37 -74.66 -30.07 35.97
CA GLU A 37 -74.73 -29.38 34.66
C GLU A 37 -74.44 -27.88 34.78
N GLY A 38 -74.91 -27.20 35.84
CA GLY A 38 -74.64 -25.78 36.07
C GLY A 38 -73.16 -25.47 36.30
N VAL A 39 -72.47 -26.26 37.13
CA VAL A 39 -71.02 -26.10 37.39
C VAL A 39 -70.20 -26.47 36.15
N ALA A 40 -70.64 -27.47 35.38
CA ALA A 40 -69.99 -27.81 34.10
C ALA A 40 -70.16 -26.70 33.05
N ALA A 41 -71.33 -26.06 32.99
CA ALA A 41 -71.59 -24.94 32.08
C ALA A 41 -70.73 -23.70 32.43
N GLU A 42 -70.63 -23.35 33.71
CA GLU A 42 -69.79 -22.23 34.18
C GLU A 42 -68.30 -22.46 33.93
N LEU A 43 -67.82 -23.71 34.09
CA LEU A 43 -66.44 -24.09 33.78
C LEU A 43 -66.15 -24.02 32.26
N VAL A 44 -67.11 -24.43 31.42
CA VAL A 44 -66.98 -24.31 29.96
C VAL A 44 -66.95 -22.86 29.52
N GLU A 45 -67.73 -21.98 30.15
CA GLU A 45 -67.74 -20.55 29.85
C GLU A 45 -66.43 -19.85 30.27
N THR A 46 -65.91 -20.18 31.46
CA THR A 46 -64.60 -19.67 31.91
C THR A 46 -63.43 -20.19 31.08
N LEU A 47 -63.47 -21.45 30.63
CA LEU A 47 -62.48 -21.99 29.68
C LEU A 47 -62.54 -21.27 28.33
N ARG A 48 -63.73 -21.03 27.77
CA ARG A 48 -63.90 -20.27 26.52
C ARG A 48 -63.38 -18.83 26.64
N ALA A 49 -63.63 -18.17 27.78
CA ALA A 49 -63.12 -16.84 28.04
C ALA A 49 -61.58 -16.82 28.13
N ARG A 50 -60.98 -17.83 28.78
CA ARG A 50 -59.51 -17.97 28.85
C ARG A 50 -58.89 -18.33 27.51
N ASP A 51 -59.54 -19.16 26.70
CA ASP A 51 -59.10 -19.47 25.34
C ASP A 51 -59.12 -18.22 24.47
N ALA A 52 -60.15 -17.36 24.57
CA ALA A 52 -60.21 -16.09 23.85
C ALA A 52 -59.08 -15.12 24.28
N GLU A 53 -58.82 -14.99 25.59
CA GLU A 53 -57.74 -14.15 26.12
C GLU A 53 -56.35 -14.65 25.71
N LEU A 54 -56.16 -15.98 25.64
CA LEU A 54 -54.93 -16.59 25.14
C LEU A 54 -54.71 -16.36 23.64
N GLU A 55 -55.77 -16.42 22.83
CA GLU A 55 -55.70 -16.10 21.39
C GLU A 55 -55.37 -14.63 21.15
N GLU A 56 -55.93 -13.71 21.94
CA GLU A 56 -55.60 -12.28 21.88
C GLU A 56 -54.13 -12.02 22.23
N LEU A 57 -53.63 -12.62 23.32
CA LEU A 57 -52.23 -12.50 23.72
C LEU A 57 -51.27 -13.12 22.68
N ARG A 58 -51.65 -14.25 22.08
CA ARG A 58 -50.89 -14.89 20.99
C ARG A 58 -50.81 -13.98 19.77
N ALA A 59 -51.93 -13.37 19.37
CA ALA A 59 -51.98 -12.43 18.26
C ALA A 59 -51.10 -11.20 18.53
N GLU A 60 -51.09 -10.70 19.77
CA GLU A 60 -50.29 -9.53 20.17
C GLU A 60 -48.78 -9.85 20.19
N LEU A 61 -48.38 -11.00 20.71
CA LEU A 61 -47.00 -11.49 20.65
C LEU A 61 -46.53 -11.73 19.21
N ALA A 62 -47.39 -12.31 18.37
CA ALA A 62 -47.12 -12.49 16.94
C ALA A 62 -46.89 -11.12 16.26
N ALA A 63 -47.77 -10.14 16.51
CA ALA A 63 -47.64 -8.78 16.01
C ALA A 63 -46.32 -8.11 16.46
N GLN A 64 -45.94 -8.26 17.73
CA GLN A 64 -44.67 -7.76 18.26
C GLN A 64 -43.47 -8.44 17.59
N ALA A 65 -43.51 -9.75 17.35
CA ALA A 65 -42.46 -10.48 16.67
C ALA A 65 -42.26 -9.98 15.23
N VAL A 66 -43.34 -9.73 14.47
CA VAL A 66 -43.27 -9.17 13.11
C VAL A 66 -42.56 -7.81 13.12
N ASN A 67 -42.99 -6.92 14.03
CA ASN A 67 -42.47 -5.57 14.11
C ASN A 67 -41.00 -5.55 14.53
N ALA A 68 -40.62 -6.36 15.52
CA ALA A 68 -39.23 -6.50 15.94
C ALA A 68 -38.35 -7.01 14.78
N GLN A 69 -38.86 -7.96 14.00
CA GLN A 69 -38.14 -8.51 12.87
C GLN A 69 -38.02 -7.53 11.70
N ALA A 70 -39.06 -6.76 11.40
CA ALA A 70 -39.02 -5.68 10.41
C ALA A 70 -37.99 -4.61 10.79
N GLN A 71 -37.98 -4.20 12.07
CA GLN A 71 -37.00 -3.25 12.60
C GLN A 71 -35.56 -3.79 12.51
N GLN A 72 -35.36 -5.08 12.83
CA GLN A 72 -34.05 -5.72 12.71
C GLN A 72 -33.57 -5.79 11.26
N ARG A 73 -34.47 -6.05 10.30
CA ARG A 73 -34.15 -6.03 8.86
C ARG A 73 -33.73 -4.64 8.40
N GLU A 74 -34.46 -3.61 8.79
CA GLU A 74 -34.14 -2.23 8.43
C GLU A 74 -32.77 -1.81 9.00
N LEU A 75 -32.51 -2.13 10.28
CA LEU A 75 -31.21 -1.87 10.91
C LEU A 75 -30.08 -2.59 10.17
N ASN A 76 -30.26 -3.86 9.83
CA ASN A 76 -29.27 -4.63 9.07
C ASN A 76 -29.02 -4.04 7.67
N GLN A 77 -30.05 -3.56 6.98
CA GLN A 77 -29.90 -2.89 5.69
C GLN A 77 -29.13 -1.58 5.81
N ARG A 78 -29.46 -0.74 6.82
CA ARG A 78 -28.75 0.52 7.10
C ARG A 78 -27.28 0.27 7.43
N LEU A 79 -26.99 -0.74 8.24
CA LEU A 79 -25.62 -1.14 8.58
C LEU A 79 -24.83 -1.59 7.35
N ARG A 80 -25.42 -2.43 6.48
CA ARG A 80 -24.77 -2.89 5.24
C ARG A 80 -24.48 -1.74 4.27
N ARG A 81 -25.42 -0.81 4.09
CA ARG A 81 -25.22 0.37 3.23
C ARG A 81 -24.06 1.23 3.74
N ARG A 82 -24.05 1.55 5.04
CA ARG A 82 -22.96 2.32 5.65
C ARG A 82 -21.61 1.61 5.56
N ALA A 83 -21.59 0.29 5.75
CA ALA A 83 -20.36 -0.49 5.62
C ALA A 83 -19.82 -0.42 4.18
N ARG A 84 -20.69 -0.44 3.17
CA ARG A 84 -20.29 -0.28 1.77
C ARG A 84 -19.75 1.12 1.47
N GLU A 85 -20.51 2.16 1.81
CA GLU A 85 -20.09 3.56 1.62
C GLU A 85 -18.70 3.78 2.25
N ALA A 86 -18.48 3.27 3.46
CA ALA A 86 -17.18 3.35 4.12
C ALA A 86 -16.08 2.56 3.41
N ILE A 87 -16.37 1.39 2.84
CA ILE A 87 -15.39 0.59 2.07
C ILE A 87 -15.03 1.31 0.76
N ASP A 88 -16.02 1.78 0.00
CA ASP A 88 -15.81 2.47 -1.27
C ASP A 88 -15.01 3.77 -1.06
N ASP A 89 -15.40 4.59 -0.06
CA ASP A 89 -14.65 5.81 0.31
C ASP A 89 -13.20 5.50 0.71
N THR A 90 -12.99 4.41 1.47
CA THR A 90 -11.65 3.99 1.89
C THR A 90 -10.81 3.51 0.70
N ALA A 91 -11.41 2.74 -0.20
CA ALA A 91 -10.74 2.24 -1.41
C ALA A 91 -10.29 3.40 -2.31
N ASP A 92 -11.14 4.41 -2.53
CA ASP A 92 -10.81 5.58 -3.33
C ASP A 92 -9.68 6.41 -2.70
N VAL A 93 -9.75 6.66 -1.38
CA VAL A 93 -8.70 7.41 -0.67
C VAL A 93 -7.36 6.67 -0.69
N ILE A 94 -7.35 5.36 -0.47
CA ILE A 94 -6.11 4.57 -0.52
C ILE A 94 -5.60 4.51 -1.97
N GLY A 95 -6.46 4.31 -2.95
CA GLY A 95 -6.11 4.27 -4.37
C GLY A 95 -5.39 5.55 -4.82
N GLY A 96 -5.94 6.72 -4.48
CA GLY A 96 -5.31 8.02 -4.76
C GLY A 96 -3.95 8.17 -4.08
N LYS A 97 -3.84 7.83 -2.79
CA LYS A 97 -2.56 7.89 -2.06
C LYS A 97 -1.50 6.96 -2.64
N LEU A 98 -1.88 5.78 -3.11
CA LEU A 98 -0.93 4.86 -3.72
C LEU A 98 -0.41 5.36 -5.07
N GLN A 99 -1.23 6.09 -5.85
CA GLN A 99 -0.76 6.76 -7.05
C GLN A 99 0.33 7.81 -6.74
N ASP A 100 0.13 8.59 -5.67
CA ASP A 100 1.14 9.55 -5.20
C ASP A 100 2.44 8.85 -4.78
N VAL A 101 2.34 7.72 -4.07
CA VAL A 101 3.50 6.90 -3.67
C VAL A 101 4.24 6.37 -4.91
N VAL A 102 3.52 5.85 -5.91
CA VAL A 102 4.13 5.38 -7.17
C VAL A 102 4.86 6.51 -7.91
N ALA A 103 4.27 7.71 -7.95
CA ALA A 103 4.92 8.88 -8.54
C ALA A 103 6.21 9.25 -7.80
N GLN A 104 6.17 9.29 -6.46
CA GLN A 104 7.35 9.55 -5.63
C GLN A 104 8.45 8.49 -5.80
N MET A 105 8.07 7.22 -5.93
CA MET A 105 9.02 6.14 -6.22
C MET A 105 9.71 6.33 -7.58
N GLY A 106 8.97 6.77 -8.61
CA GLY A 106 9.53 7.11 -9.91
C GLY A 106 10.60 8.21 -9.81
N SER A 107 10.29 9.31 -9.12
CA SER A 107 11.25 10.39 -8.87
C SER A 107 12.45 9.95 -8.03
N ALA A 108 12.23 9.09 -7.03
CA ALA A 108 13.32 8.54 -6.21
C ALA A 108 14.28 7.67 -7.04
N ARG A 109 13.76 6.87 -7.97
CA ARG A 109 14.57 6.04 -8.86
C ARG A 109 15.39 6.88 -9.85
N GLU A 110 14.79 7.93 -10.41
CA GLU A 110 15.48 8.88 -11.28
C GLU A 110 16.60 9.61 -10.53
N ALA A 111 16.35 10.03 -9.29
CA ALA A 111 17.35 10.66 -8.43
C ALA A 111 18.52 9.71 -8.09
N ALA A 112 18.24 8.43 -7.83
CA ALA A 112 19.29 7.42 -7.60
C ALA A 112 20.15 7.20 -8.86
N ALA A 113 19.52 7.08 -10.03
CA ALA A 113 20.24 6.95 -11.30
C ALA A 113 21.12 8.17 -11.61
N ALA A 114 20.59 9.38 -11.43
CA ALA A 114 21.35 10.62 -11.60
C ALA A 114 22.52 10.74 -10.60
N THR A 115 22.34 10.22 -9.38
CA THR A 115 23.42 10.17 -8.36
C THR A 115 24.53 9.23 -8.81
N ASN A 116 24.20 8.03 -9.28
CA ASN A 116 25.18 7.07 -9.79
C ASN A 116 25.95 7.61 -11.01
N GLU A 117 25.29 8.31 -11.93
CA GLU A 117 25.95 8.98 -13.04
C GLU A 117 26.93 10.06 -12.55
N ARG A 118 26.51 10.91 -11.60
CA ARG A 118 27.38 11.94 -11.01
C ARG A 118 28.58 11.35 -10.28
N VAL A 119 28.39 10.25 -9.56
CA VAL A 119 29.47 9.51 -8.88
C VAL A 119 30.50 9.03 -9.91
N SER A 120 30.05 8.47 -11.03
CA SER A 120 30.92 8.01 -12.12
C SER A 120 31.73 9.17 -12.74
N ILE A 121 31.05 10.27 -13.09
CA ILE A 121 31.70 11.45 -13.67
C ILE A 121 32.74 12.05 -12.71
N THR A 122 32.37 12.18 -11.44
CA THR A 122 33.25 12.77 -10.41
C THR A 122 34.46 11.89 -10.15
N SER A 123 34.27 10.57 -10.10
CA SER A 123 35.38 9.60 -9.97
C SER A 123 36.33 9.67 -11.17
N GLY A 124 35.80 9.85 -12.38
CA GLY A 124 36.62 10.07 -13.58
C GLY A 124 37.44 11.36 -13.50
N ALA A 125 36.84 12.46 -13.01
CA ALA A 125 37.51 13.74 -12.82
C ALA A 125 38.59 13.68 -11.71
N ALA A 126 38.31 13.00 -10.60
CA ALA A 126 39.26 12.74 -9.52
C ALA A 126 40.51 11.99 -10.03
N ASN A 127 40.31 10.91 -10.78
CA ASN A 127 41.41 10.16 -11.41
C ASN A 127 42.23 11.01 -12.39
N ALA A 128 41.58 11.90 -13.15
CA ALA A 128 42.29 12.82 -14.03
C ALA A 128 43.12 13.85 -13.25
N LEU A 129 42.61 14.32 -12.10
CA LEU A 129 43.33 15.24 -11.23
C LEU A 129 44.58 14.59 -10.61
N VAL A 130 44.49 13.35 -10.15
CA VAL A 130 45.65 12.58 -9.65
C VAL A 130 46.73 12.44 -10.71
N ARG A 131 46.37 12.09 -11.96
CA ARG A 131 47.35 12.02 -13.06
C ARG A 131 48.02 13.38 -13.31
N ARG A 132 47.26 14.47 -13.29
CA ARG A 132 47.80 15.83 -13.46
C ARG A 132 48.72 16.22 -12.30
N ALA A 133 48.39 15.85 -11.08
CA ALA A 133 49.22 16.10 -9.90
C ALA A 133 50.55 15.34 -10.01
N HIS A 134 50.54 14.07 -10.42
CA HIS A 134 51.76 13.30 -10.67
C HIS A 134 52.64 13.92 -11.77
N SER A 135 52.06 14.32 -12.91
CA SER A 135 52.84 14.98 -13.96
C SER A 135 53.44 16.32 -13.50
N ALA A 136 52.73 17.06 -12.65
CA ALA A 136 53.26 18.30 -12.06
C ALA A 136 54.40 18.02 -11.08
N ASP A 137 54.32 16.93 -10.30
CA ASP A 137 55.38 16.50 -9.36
C ASP A 137 56.65 16.05 -10.10
N GLU A 138 56.50 15.33 -11.22
CA GLU A 138 57.61 14.98 -12.11
C GLU A 138 58.29 16.23 -12.69
N ALA A 139 57.50 17.21 -13.16
CA ALA A 139 58.02 18.48 -13.66
C ALA A 139 58.73 19.30 -12.57
N ALA A 140 58.18 19.31 -11.35
CA ALA A 140 58.79 19.95 -10.18
C ALA A 140 60.16 19.32 -9.86
N THR A 141 60.24 17.99 -9.89
CA THR A 141 61.47 17.23 -9.65
C THR A 141 62.54 17.49 -10.72
N ALA A 142 62.13 17.56 -11.99
CA ALA A 142 63.02 17.90 -13.09
C ALA A 142 63.54 19.35 -12.99
N LEU A 143 62.67 20.30 -12.60
CA LEU A 143 63.05 21.68 -12.36
C LEU A 143 64.06 21.80 -11.21
N ASN A 144 63.81 21.13 -10.07
CA ASN A 144 64.73 21.10 -8.94
C ASN A 144 66.12 20.56 -9.35
N THR A 145 66.15 19.52 -10.18
CA THR A 145 67.41 18.96 -10.71
C THR A 145 68.15 19.98 -11.57
N SER A 146 67.43 20.71 -12.42
CA SER A 146 67.99 21.77 -13.26
C SER A 146 68.55 22.93 -12.43
N LEU A 147 67.80 23.36 -11.40
CA LEU A 147 68.22 24.42 -10.47
C LEU A 147 69.53 24.06 -9.76
N ARG A 148 69.66 22.82 -9.27
CA ARG A 148 70.90 22.33 -8.65
C ARG A 148 72.09 22.33 -9.61
N GLN A 149 71.86 22.00 -10.88
CA GLN A 149 72.92 22.07 -11.90
C GLN A 149 73.37 23.51 -12.15
N VAL A 150 72.42 24.46 -12.23
CA VAL A 150 72.75 25.89 -12.37
C VAL A 150 73.48 26.41 -11.14
N ALA A 151 73.09 25.99 -9.93
CA ALA A 151 73.79 26.35 -8.69
C ALA A 151 75.25 25.87 -8.71
N GLY A 152 75.50 24.65 -9.19
CA GLY A 152 76.86 24.13 -9.38
C GLY A 152 77.69 24.97 -10.35
N ILE A 153 77.10 25.40 -11.47
CA ILE A 153 77.76 26.28 -12.45
C ILE A 153 78.06 27.65 -11.83
N ALA A 154 77.09 28.25 -11.14
CA ALA A 154 77.28 29.54 -10.47
C ALA A 154 78.40 29.49 -9.42
N SER A 155 78.50 28.39 -8.66
CA SER A 155 79.59 28.16 -7.71
C SER A 155 80.97 28.10 -8.39
N VAL A 156 81.07 27.42 -9.54
CA VAL A 156 82.33 27.38 -10.33
C VAL A 156 82.70 28.77 -10.83
N ILE A 157 81.75 29.56 -11.35
CA ILE A 157 82.00 30.93 -11.82
C ILE A 157 82.46 31.82 -10.67
N SER A 158 81.83 31.72 -9.50
CA SER A 158 82.23 32.44 -8.29
C SER A 158 83.67 32.11 -7.88
N GLY A 159 84.06 30.82 -7.99
CA GLY A 159 85.44 30.38 -7.80
C GLY A 159 86.43 30.99 -8.79
N ILE A 160 86.06 31.02 -10.09
CA ILE A 160 86.88 31.65 -11.15
C ILE A 160 87.03 33.15 -10.90
N ALA A 161 85.94 33.84 -10.52
CA ALA A 161 85.97 35.26 -10.19
C ALA A 161 86.91 35.54 -9.00
N SER A 162 86.83 34.74 -7.94
CA SER A 162 87.72 34.85 -6.78
C SER A 162 89.19 34.64 -7.15
N GLN A 163 89.49 33.65 -7.98
CA GLN A 163 90.85 33.39 -8.46
C GLN A 163 91.36 34.53 -9.36
N THR A 164 90.50 35.05 -10.24
CA THR A 164 90.82 36.18 -11.13
C THR A 164 91.10 37.44 -10.32
N ARG A 165 90.31 37.71 -9.27
CA ARG A 165 90.54 38.81 -8.33
C ARG A 165 91.90 38.71 -7.65
N LEU A 166 92.31 37.51 -7.24
CA LEU A 166 93.63 37.28 -6.65
C LEU A 166 94.78 37.48 -7.66
N LEU A 167 94.61 37.01 -8.91
CA LEU A 167 95.57 37.22 -9.98
C LEU A 167 95.73 38.71 -10.31
N ALA A 168 94.60 39.43 -10.41
CA ALA A 168 94.57 40.86 -10.65
C ALA A 168 95.26 41.64 -9.51
N LEU A 169 95.01 41.26 -8.26
CA LEU A 169 95.68 41.85 -7.10
C LEU A 169 97.21 41.65 -7.16
N ASN A 170 97.67 40.45 -7.47
CA ASN A 170 99.10 40.17 -7.65
C ASN A 170 99.71 41.00 -8.78
N ALA A 171 98.97 41.17 -9.89
CA ALA A 171 99.40 42.01 -11.00
C ALA A 171 99.47 43.50 -10.61
N THR A 172 98.49 44.02 -9.86
CA THR A 172 98.52 45.39 -9.31
C THR A 172 99.75 45.60 -8.43
N ILE A 173 100.08 44.64 -7.55
CA ILE A 173 101.27 44.70 -6.69
C ILE A 173 102.56 44.77 -7.52
N GLU A 174 102.70 43.92 -8.54
CA GLU A 174 103.91 43.90 -9.35
C GLU A 174 104.02 45.12 -10.28
N ALA A 175 102.88 45.65 -10.75
CA ALA A 175 102.82 46.91 -11.50
C ALA A 175 103.29 48.11 -10.66
N VAL A 176 102.89 48.19 -9.38
CA VAL A 176 103.41 49.18 -8.44
C VAL A 176 104.92 49.02 -8.22
N ARG A 177 105.39 47.78 -8.13
CA ARG A 177 106.81 47.46 -7.95
C ARG A 177 107.69 47.88 -9.14
N ALA A 178 107.16 47.81 -10.37
CA ALA A 178 107.82 48.27 -11.58
C ALA A 178 107.86 49.81 -11.73
N GLY A 179 107.21 50.56 -10.83
CA GLY A 179 107.22 52.02 -10.83
C GLY A 179 106.61 52.62 -12.10
N ALA A 180 107.28 53.62 -12.71
CA ALA A 180 106.76 54.33 -13.87
C ALA A 180 106.50 53.41 -15.09
N ALA A 181 107.30 52.36 -15.26
CA ALA A 181 107.15 51.37 -16.34
C ALA A 181 105.91 50.48 -16.19
N GLY A 182 105.38 50.34 -14.97
CA GLY A 182 104.20 49.51 -14.66
C GLY A 182 102.87 50.25 -14.69
N SER A 183 102.84 51.58 -14.90
CA SER A 183 101.62 52.39 -14.76
C SER A 183 100.46 51.93 -15.67
N GLY A 184 100.73 51.58 -16.92
CA GLY A 184 99.72 51.03 -17.83
C GLY A 184 99.21 49.64 -17.42
N PHE A 185 100.09 48.80 -16.85
CA PHE A 185 99.71 47.49 -16.31
C PHE A 185 98.85 47.61 -15.06
N ALA A 186 99.09 48.61 -14.21
CA ALA A 186 98.29 48.86 -13.01
C ALA A 186 96.82 49.17 -13.37
N VAL A 187 96.58 49.98 -14.40
CA VAL A 187 95.22 50.30 -14.87
C VAL A 187 94.49 49.06 -15.37
N VAL A 188 95.16 48.19 -16.13
CA VAL A 188 94.58 46.94 -16.62
C VAL A 188 94.29 45.99 -15.45
N ALA A 189 95.20 45.87 -14.48
CA ALA A 189 95.01 45.01 -13.32
C ALA A 189 93.82 45.46 -12.46
N ASP A 190 93.64 46.77 -12.25
CA ASP A 190 92.49 47.30 -11.52
C ASP A 190 91.17 47.08 -12.27
N GLU A 191 91.15 47.20 -13.60
CA GLU A 191 89.97 46.89 -14.41
C GLU A 191 89.60 45.39 -14.33
N VAL A 192 90.59 44.49 -14.42
CA VAL A 192 90.37 43.05 -14.27
C VAL A 192 89.84 42.72 -12.87
N LYS A 193 90.36 43.39 -11.83
CA LYS A 193 89.87 43.24 -10.46
C LYS A 193 88.41 43.68 -10.33
N SER A 194 88.05 44.83 -10.90
CA SER A 194 86.67 45.34 -10.92
C SER A 194 85.71 44.38 -11.63
N LEU A 195 86.13 43.82 -12.77
CA LEU A 195 85.37 42.79 -13.49
C LEU A 195 85.17 41.52 -12.65
N ALA A 196 86.21 41.07 -11.95
CA ALA A 196 86.14 39.92 -11.07
C ALA A 196 85.17 40.15 -9.90
N ASP A 197 85.19 41.33 -9.31
CA ASP A 197 84.28 41.72 -8.22
C ASP A 197 82.82 41.75 -8.71
N THR A 198 82.58 42.40 -9.85
CA THR A 198 81.24 42.44 -10.48
C THR A 198 80.72 41.03 -10.83
N THR A 199 81.63 40.15 -11.28
CA THR A 199 81.28 38.75 -11.58
C THR A 199 80.91 37.99 -10.31
N ALA A 200 81.65 38.17 -9.21
CA ALA A 200 81.36 37.56 -7.92
C ALA A 200 79.98 37.99 -7.40
N ASP A 201 79.70 39.31 -7.40
CA ASP A 201 78.42 39.87 -6.97
C ASP A 201 77.25 39.32 -7.81
N SER A 202 77.45 39.21 -9.13
CA SER A 202 76.45 38.65 -10.04
C SER A 202 76.18 37.17 -9.75
N THR A 203 77.23 36.37 -9.48
CA THR A 203 77.05 34.96 -9.10
C THR A 203 76.38 34.76 -7.75
N GLU A 204 76.57 35.68 -6.80
CA GLU A 204 75.89 35.65 -5.50
C GLU A 204 74.39 35.91 -5.68
N GLN A 205 74.02 36.90 -6.51
CA GLN A 205 72.62 37.17 -6.84
C GLN A 205 71.94 35.98 -7.55
N ILE A 206 72.65 35.32 -8.47
CA ILE A 206 72.16 34.08 -9.12
C ILE A 206 71.91 32.99 -8.07
N THR A 207 72.85 32.79 -7.15
CA THR A 207 72.74 31.76 -6.10
C THR A 207 71.55 32.03 -5.17
N SER A 208 71.35 33.28 -4.77
CA SER A 208 70.19 33.70 -3.97
C SER A 208 68.85 33.47 -4.70
N THR A 209 68.81 33.78 -6.00
CA THR A 209 67.63 33.53 -6.84
C THR A 209 67.32 32.04 -6.94
N ILE A 210 68.34 31.19 -7.13
CA ILE A 210 68.16 29.73 -7.18
C ILE A 210 67.63 29.19 -5.85
N ALA A 211 68.15 29.65 -4.72
CA ALA A 211 67.66 29.23 -3.40
C ALA A 211 66.17 29.57 -3.20
N THR A 212 65.73 30.72 -3.71
CA THR A 212 64.31 31.11 -3.70
C THR A 212 63.48 30.17 -4.56
N LEU A 213 63.93 29.87 -5.78
CA LEU A 213 63.24 28.95 -6.69
C LEU A 213 63.19 27.51 -6.15
N GLU A 214 64.23 27.03 -5.47
CA GLU A 214 64.22 25.73 -4.80
C GLU A 214 63.16 25.67 -3.69
N SER A 215 63.01 26.76 -2.91
CA SER A 215 61.96 26.89 -1.90
C SER A 215 60.57 26.86 -2.52
N ASP A 216 60.36 27.59 -3.63
CA ASP A 216 59.07 27.61 -4.34
C ASP A 216 58.70 26.23 -4.87
N VAL A 217 59.67 25.48 -5.41
CA VAL A 217 59.48 24.10 -5.87
C VAL A 217 59.13 23.17 -4.71
N ALA A 218 59.76 23.33 -3.54
CA ALA A 218 59.44 22.54 -2.36
C ALA A 218 58.00 22.81 -1.86
N GLN A 219 57.57 24.08 -1.86
CA GLN A 219 56.19 24.46 -1.51
C GLN A 219 55.18 23.91 -2.53
N MET A 220 55.54 23.90 -3.81
CA MET A 220 54.71 23.28 -4.86
C MET A 220 54.52 21.78 -4.61
N GLY A 221 55.59 21.06 -4.24
CA GLY A 221 55.50 19.64 -3.87
C GLY A 221 54.55 19.38 -2.69
N GLN A 222 54.60 20.21 -1.64
CA GLN A 222 53.67 20.11 -0.51
C GLN A 222 52.21 20.33 -0.94
N THR A 223 51.98 21.29 -1.83
CA THR A 223 50.63 21.58 -2.36
C THR A 223 50.11 20.41 -3.20
N LEU A 224 50.96 19.79 -4.02
CA LEU A 224 50.59 18.61 -4.81
C LEU A 224 50.25 17.40 -3.93
N ALA A 225 51.00 17.18 -2.86
CA ALA A 225 50.71 16.13 -1.89
C ALA A 225 49.35 16.34 -1.20
N ALA A 226 49.02 17.59 -0.83
CA ALA A 226 47.71 17.93 -0.27
C ALA A 226 46.58 17.65 -1.27
N ILE A 227 46.74 18.04 -2.54
CA ILE A 227 45.76 17.76 -3.60
C ILE A 227 45.50 16.25 -3.75
N ILE A 228 46.55 15.42 -3.70
CA ILE A 228 46.39 13.96 -3.80
C ILE A 228 45.60 13.42 -2.59
N SER A 229 45.86 13.94 -1.39
CA SER A 229 45.11 13.60 -0.18
C SER A 229 43.63 13.99 -0.31
N ASP A 230 43.35 15.23 -0.71
CA ASP A 230 41.99 15.74 -0.88
C ASP A 230 41.21 14.91 -1.92
N VAL A 231 41.86 14.43 -2.97
CA VAL A 231 41.23 13.52 -3.93
C VAL A 231 40.88 12.17 -3.30
N GLY A 232 41.73 11.64 -2.41
CA GLY A 232 41.42 10.42 -1.65
C GLY A 232 40.13 10.57 -0.83
N ASP A 233 39.95 11.72 -0.18
CA ASP A 233 38.73 12.03 0.57
C ASP A 233 37.50 12.14 -0.35
N ILE A 234 37.67 12.73 -1.54
CA ILE A 234 36.62 12.79 -2.56
C ILE A 234 36.21 11.39 -3.02
N GLU A 235 37.16 10.50 -3.28
CA GLU A 235 36.87 9.12 -3.70
C GLU A 235 36.11 8.33 -2.61
N GLU A 236 36.45 8.55 -1.34
CA GLU A 236 35.70 7.98 -0.22
C GLU A 236 34.26 8.50 -0.15
N ALA A 237 34.07 9.82 -0.26
CA ALA A 237 32.74 10.43 -0.28
C ALA A 237 31.90 9.90 -1.47
N MET A 238 32.51 9.75 -2.65
CA MET A 238 31.84 9.19 -3.83
C MET A 238 31.41 7.74 -3.62
N ARG A 239 32.22 6.92 -2.94
CA ARG A 239 31.87 5.54 -2.61
C ARG A 239 30.68 5.46 -1.66
N GLN A 240 30.63 6.34 -0.66
CA GLN A 240 29.50 6.45 0.26
C GLN A 240 28.21 6.89 -0.48
N LEU A 241 28.32 7.88 -1.38
CA LEU A 241 27.19 8.32 -2.20
C LEU A 241 26.66 7.22 -3.13
N GLY A 242 27.54 6.43 -3.75
CA GLY A 242 27.13 5.26 -4.53
C GLY A 242 26.35 4.25 -3.70
N GLY A 243 26.83 3.94 -2.49
CA GLY A 243 26.11 3.05 -1.57
C GLY A 243 24.73 3.57 -1.16
N ILE A 244 24.58 4.88 -0.98
CA ILE A 244 23.27 5.51 -0.70
C ILE A 244 22.32 5.36 -1.89
N ALA A 245 22.81 5.56 -3.12
CA ALA A 245 22.00 5.41 -4.32
C ALA A 245 21.53 3.96 -4.51
N ASP A 246 22.40 2.98 -4.27
CA ASP A 246 22.04 1.55 -4.32
C ASP A 246 21.01 1.18 -3.25
N GLN A 247 21.16 1.70 -2.02
CA GLN A 247 20.18 1.51 -0.95
C GLN A 247 18.82 2.14 -1.30
N GLN A 248 18.82 3.28 -1.97
CA GLN A 248 17.60 3.94 -2.43
C GLN A 248 16.87 3.12 -3.49
N ASP A 249 17.58 2.47 -4.42
CA ASP A 249 16.98 1.57 -5.41
C ASP A 249 16.34 0.34 -4.74
N ASP A 250 16.98 -0.25 -3.72
CA ASP A 250 16.41 -1.34 -2.91
C ASP A 250 15.12 -0.91 -2.18
N ILE A 251 15.14 0.27 -1.55
CA ILE A 251 13.96 0.80 -0.86
C ILE A 251 12.81 1.00 -1.84
N VAL A 252 13.08 1.55 -3.02
CA VAL A 252 12.07 1.71 -4.08
C VAL A 252 11.53 0.35 -4.54
N GLY A 253 12.39 -0.66 -4.69
CA GLY A 253 11.97 -2.03 -4.98
C GLY A 253 10.99 -2.59 -3.94
N ARG A 254 11.34 -2.49 -2.65
CA ARG A 254 10.45 -2.95 -1.56
C ARG A 254 9.16 -2.16 -1.46
N LEU A 255 9.19 -0.86 -1.75
CA LEU A 255 7.98 -0.04 -1.82
C LEU A 255 7.06 -0.49 -2.97
N HIS A 256 7.63 -0.91 -4.10
CA HIS A 256 6.85 -1.43 -5.23
C HIS A 256 6.06 -2.67 -4.83
N ASP A 257 6.73 -3.65 -4.22
CA ASP A 257 6.10 -4.88 -3.72
C ASP A 257 5.00 -4.55 -2.68
N SER A 258 5.26 -3.59 -1.80
CA SER A 258 4.29 -3.14 -0.79
C SER A 258 3.07 -2.46 -1.41
N VAL A 259 3.26 -1.64 -2.46
CA VAL A 259 2.17 -0.99 -3.18
C VAL A 259 1.33 -2.04 -3.90
N GLU A 260 1.95 -3.02 -4.56
CA GLU A 260 1.25 -4.11 -5.24
C GLU A 260 0.41 -4.95 -4.25
N ALA A 261 1.00 -5.30 -3.10
CA ALA A 261 0.28 -6.02 -2.04
C ALA A 261 -0.91 -5.22 -1.50
N THR A 262 -0.74 -3.90 -1.32
CA THR A 262 -1.83 -3.04 -0.85
C THR A 262 -2.94 -2.91 -1.91
N MET A 263 -2.58 -2.82 -3.19
CA MET A 263 -3.56 -2.81 -4.29
C MET A 263 -4.37 -4.10 -4.35
N ALA A 264 -3.74 -5.27 -4.16
CA ALA A 264 -4.45 -6.53 -4.07
C ALA A 264 -5.46 -6.53 -2.89
N GLN A 265 -5.06 -5.99 -1.75
CA GLN A 265 -5.93 -5.89 -0.57
C GLN A 265 -7.13 -4.96 -0.77
N ILE A 266 -6.97 -3.88 -1.55
CA ILE A 266 -8.10 -3.02 -1.96
C ILE A 266 -9.06 -3.80 -2.87
N GLY A 267 -8.53 -4.58 -3.81
CA GLY A 267 -9.33 -5.48 -4.66
C GLY A 267 -10.18 -6.45 -3.84
N ASP A 268 -9.60 -7.06 -2.80
CA ASP A 268 -10.32 -7.94 -1.88
C ASP A 268 -11.43 -7.22 -1.10
N LEU A 269 -11.21 -5.95 -0.72
CA LEU A 269 -12.21 -5.13 -0.03
C LEU A 269 -13.40 -4.81 -0.93
N SER A 270 -13.15 -4.44 -2.19
CA SER A 270 -14.20 -4.25 -3.19
C SER A 270 -15.01 -5.54 -3.39
N ASP A 271 -14.35 -6.69 -3.39
CA ASP A 271 -14.98 -8.00 -3.46
C ASP A 271 -15.91 -8.28 -2.27
N VAL A 272 -15.52 -7.86 -1.07
CA VAL A 272 -16.36 -7.94 0.14
C VAL A 272 -17.58 -7.02 0.04
N ALA A 273 -17.40 -5.79 -0.46
CA ALA A 273 -18.49 -4.84 -0.69
C ALA A 273 -19.54 -5.40 -1.68
N ASP A 274 -19.09 -6.05 -2.75
CA ASP A 274 -19.97 -6.72 -3.72
C ASP A 274 -20.69 -7.93 -3.12
N ARG A 275 -20.02 -8.72 -2.27
CA ARG A 275 -20.67 -9.84 -1.55
C ARG A 275 -21.72 -9.35 -0.56
N LEU A 276 -21.51 -8.21 0.08
CA LEU A 276 -22.50 -7.56 0.95
C LEU A 276 -23.76 -7.15 0.17
N GLU A 277 -23.61 -6.71 -1.08
CA GLU A 277 -24.73 -6.42 -1.98
C GLU A 277 -25.46 -7.68 -2.45
N ARG A 278 -24.75 -8.76 -2.77
CA ARG A 278 -25.41 -10.04 -3.14
C ARG A 278 -26.29 -10.58 -2.02
N ARG A 279 -25.90 -10.41 -0.74
CA ARG A 279 -26.74 -10.77 0.43
C ARG A 279 -27.99 -9.90 0.62
N ARG A 280 -28.18 -8.82 -0.14
CA ARG A 280 -29.46 -8.11 -0.23
C ARG A 280 -30.55 -9.02 -0.82
N HIS A 281 -30.15 -10.01 -1.61
CA HIS A 281 -31.00 -11.00 -2.24
C HIS A 281 -31.17 -12.26 -1.37
N ASP A 282 -31.17 -12.17 -0.03
CA ASP A 282 -31.46 -13.36 0.79
C ASP A 282 -32.89 -13.80 0.49
N ARG A 283 -33.00 -14.78 -0.41
CA ARG A 283 -34.27 -15.27 -0.92
C ARG A 283 -34.85 -16.18 0.14
N MET A 284 -36.05 -15.86 0.55
CA MET A 284 -36.74 -16.66 1.55
C MET A 284 -37.27 -17.92 0.87
N PRO A 285 -37.13 -19.11 1.49
CA PRO A 285 -37.71 -20.31 0.94
C PRO A 285 -39.23 -20.16 0.90
N VAL A 286 -39.82 -20.30 -0.28
CA VAL A 286 -41.27 -20.26 -0.50
C VAL A 286 -41.67 -21.40 -1.39
N ARG A 287 -42.91 -21.88 -1.25
CA ARG A 287 -43.50 -22.85 -2.16
C ARG A 287 -44.66 -22.19 -2.89
N GLY A 288 -44.62 -22.25 -4.21
CA GLY A 288 -45.62 -21.65 -5.09
C GLY A 288 -45.39 -22.09 -6.53
N SER A 289 -46.30 -21.71 -7.42
CA SER A 289 -46.16 -21.99 -8.84
C SER A 289 -45.72 -20.74 -9.59
N VAL A 290 -44.79 -20.88 -10.52
CA VAL A 290 -44.41 -19.83 -11.46
C VAL A 290 -44.57 -20.32 -12.90
N ARG A 291 -45.15 -19.47 -13.75
CA ARG A 291 -45.22 -19.65 -15.20
C ARG A 291 -44.25 -18.69 -15.86
N LEU A 292 -43.32 -19.24 -16.63
CA LEU A 292 -42.31 -18.49 -17.38
C LEU A 292 -42.73 -18.44 -18.85
N GLN A 293 -42.93 -17.24 -19.38
CA GLN A 293 -43.09 -16.99 -20.80
C GLN A 293 -41.78 -16.49 -21.40
N THR A 294 -41.39 -17.07 -22.53
CA THR A 294 -40.24 -16.61 -23.31
C THR A 294 -40.70 -16.17 -24.69
N SER A 295 -39.98 -15.23 -25.30
CA SER A 295 -40.22 -14.87 -26.71
C SER A 295 -39.91 -16.00 -27.68
N SER A 296 -39.05 -16.94 -27.27
CA SER A 296 -38.60 -18.09 -28.06
C SER A 296 -39.58 -19.28 -28.05
N ARG A 297 -40.56 -19.32 -27.15
CA ARG A 297 -41.51 -20.44 -27.01
C ARG A 297 -42.93 -19.94 -26.72
N PRO A 298 -43.94 -20.29 -27.54
CA PRO A 298 -45.32 -19.83 -27.35
C PRO A 298 -46.04 -20.49 -26.17
N ALA A 299 -45.62 -21.68 -25.75
CA ALA A 299 -46.20 -22.37 -24.59
C ALA A 299 -45.45 -21.99 -23.30
N PRO A 300 -46.15 -21.54 -22.23
CA PRO A 300 -45.51 -21.16 -20.97
C PRO A 300 -44.91 -22.38 -20.26
N ILE A 301 -43.75 -22.18 -19.64
CA ILE A 301 -43.07 -23.21 -18.83
C ILE A 301 -43.60 -23.08 -17.40
N THR A 302 -44.23 -24.13 -16.89
CA THR A 302 -44.68 -24.16 -15.48
C THR A 302 -43.58 -24.75 -14.63
N ALA A 303 -43.31 -24.11 -13.49
CA ALA A 303 -42.22 -24.44 -12.58
C ALA A 303 -42.63 -24.20 -11.13
N GLU A 304 -41.95 -24.88 -10.21
CA GLU A 304 -42.16 -24.70 -8.78
C GLU A 304 -41.16 -23.71 -8.21
N MET A 305 -41.64 -22.77 -7.40
CA MET A 305 -40.78 -21.81 -6.71
C MET A 305 -40.01 -22.51 -5.60
N VAL A 306 -38.77 -22.07 -5.41
CA VAL A 306 -37.84 -22.51 -4.36
C VAL A 306 -37.67 -21.41 -3.33
N ASP A 307 -37.48 -20.19 -3.82
CA ASP A 307 -37.23 -19.03 -3.00
C ASP A 307 -37.69 -17.74 -3.69
N LEU A 308 -37.93 -16.69 -2.90
CA LEU A 308 -38.38 -15.39 -3.38
C LEU A 308 -37.73 -14.26 -2.58
N SER A 309 -37.35 -13.19 -3.28
CA SER A 309 -37.03 -11.87 -2.72
C SER A 309 -37.70 -10.78 -3.57
N SER A 310 -37.61 -9.54 -3.10
CA SER A 310 -38.09 -8.36 -3.85
C SER A 310 -37.38 -8.14 -5.19
N ASP A 311 -36.20 -8.73 -5.37
CA ASP A 311 -35.32 -8.55 -6.54
C ASP A 311 -35.26 -9.79 -7.45
N GLY A 312 -35.89 -10.90 -7.07
CA GLY A 312 -35.91 -12.09 -7.90
C GLY A 312 -36.49 -13.32 -7.22
N LEU A 313 -36.62 -14.40 -8.00
CA LEU A 313 -37.14 -15.68 -7.51
C LEU A 313 -36.30 -16.84 -8.00
N GLY A 314 -36.27 -17.93 -7.24
CA GLY A 314 -35.70 -19.21 -7.61
C GLY A 314 -36.82 -20.17 -7.94
N CYS A 315 -36.65 -20.98 -8.98
CA CYS A 315 -37.63 -21.99 -9.35
C CYS A 315 -36.96 -23.23 -9.94
N VAL A 316 -37.63 -24.38 -9.85
CA VAL A 316 -37.21 -25.62 -10.52
C VAL A 316 -38.06 -25.81 -11.76
N VAL A 317 -37.41 -25.79 -12.92
CA VAL A 317 -38.04 -26.06 -14.22
C VAL A 317 -37.77 -27.52 -14.64
N PRO A 318 -38.64 -28.12 -15.48
CA PRO A 318 -38.38 -29.43 -16.08
C PRO A 318 -37.08 -29.42 -16.89
N SER A 319 -36.34 -30.53 -16.93
CA SER A 319 -35.05 -30.62 -17.63
C SER A 319 -35.13 -30.35 -19.13
N GLU A 320 -36.32 -30.44 -19.72
CA GLU A 320 -36.61 -30.13 -21.12
C GLU A 320 -36.71 -28.60 -21.40
N ALA A 321 -36.79 -27.78 -20.36
CA ALA A 321 -36.80 -26.33 -20.46
C ALA A 321 -35.39 -25.81 -20.81
N ARG A 322 -35.19 -25.43 -22.08
CA ARG A 322 -33.95 -24.83 -22.59
C ARG A 322 -33.88 -23.33 -22.30
N LEU A 323 -33.73 -22.99 -21.01
CA LEU A 323 -33.46 -21.62 -20.55
C LEU A 323 -31.96 -21.47 -20.29
N ALA A 324 -31.31 -20.51 -20.93
CA ALA A 324 -29.90 -20.19 -20.76
C ALA A 324 -29.71 -18.98 -19.84
N VAL A 325 -28.54 -18.89 -19.20
CA VAL A 325 -28.17 -17.69 -18.43
C VAL A 325 -28.11 -16.49 -19.40
N GLY A 326 -28.81 -15.42 -19.06
CA GLY A 326 -28.97 -14.22 -19.88
C GLY A 326 -30.33 -14.10 -20.58
N ASP A 327 -31.12 -15.18 -20.67
CA ASP A 327 -32.44 -15.14 -21.32
C ASP A 327 -33.40 -14.20 -20.57
N LEU A 328 -34.22 -13.47 -21.34
CA LEU A 328 -35.31 -12.64 -20.82
C LEU A 328 -36.60 -13.45 -20.78
N VAL A 329 -37.24 -13.45 -19.62
CA VAL A 329 -38.48 -14.20 -19.36
C VAL A 329 -39.48 -13.31 -18.64
N ARG A 330 -40.76 -13.48 -18.93
CA ARG A 330 -41.84 -12.92 -18.10
C ARG A 330 -42.27 -13.98 -17.11
N ALA A 331 -42.06 -13.71 -15.82
CA ALA A 331 -42.37 -14.63 -14.73
C ALA A 331 -43.69 -14.22 -14.06
N GLU A 332 -44.72 -15.05 -14.20
CA GLU A 332 -45.99 -14.93 -13.51
C GLU A 332 -46.02 -15.93 -12.36
N PHE A 333 -46.00 -15.46 -11.11
CA PHE A 333 -45.97 -16.32 -9.93
C PHE A 333 -47.22 -16.17 -9.07
N THR A 334 -47.63 -17.29 -8.49
CA THR A 334 -48.76 -17.41 -7.58
C THR A 334 -48.29 -18.10 -6.31
N LEU A 335 -48.50 -17.39 -5.20
CA LEU A 335 -48.24 -17.80 -3.82
C LEU A 335 -49.52 -17.58 -3.02
N ASP A 336 -49.61 -18.11 -1.80
CA ASP A 336 -50.83 -18.09 -0.98
C ASP A 336 -51.38 -16.67 -0.79
N GLY A 337 -52.34 -16.28 -1.63
CA GLY A 337 -52.94 -14.93 -1.66
C GLY A 337 -52.10 -13.84 -2.35
N LEU A 338 -50.95 -14.14 -2.96
CA LEU A 338 -50.13 -13.20 -3.74
C LEU A 338 -49.98 -13.65 -5.19
N ASN A 339 -50.45 -12.83 -6.13
CA ASN A 339 -50.21 -12.98 -7.57
C ASN A 339 -49.32 -11.84 -8.04
N GLY A 340 -48.19 -12.17 -8.69
CA GLY A 340 -47.24 -11.20 -9.21
C GLY A 340 -46.77 -11.54 -10.62
N ALA A 341 -46.38 -10.53 -11.38
CA ALA A 341 -45.81 -10.70 -12.70
C ALA A 341 -44.65 -9.72 -12.90
N ALA A 342 -43.49 -10.23 -13.27
CA ALA A 342 -42.29 -9.42 -13.49
C ALA A 342 -41.52 -9.91 -14.72
N ASP A 343 -40.98 -8.96 -15.48
CA ASP A 343 -39.94 -9.29 -16.44
C ASP A 343 -38.66 -9.60 -15.66
N ALA A 344 -37.95 -10.65 -16.07
CA ALA A 344 -36.80 -11.17 -15.36
C ALA A 344 -35.73 -11.67 -16.33
N ARG A 345 -34.49 -11.68 -15.86
CA ARG A 345 -33.36 -12.29 -16.56
C ARG A 345 -32.93 -13.56 -15.83
N VAL A 346 -32.64 -14.61 -16.58
CA VAL A 346 -32.02 -15.82 -16.04
C VAL A 346 -30.60 -15.49 -15.57
N ALA A 347 -30.40 -15.42 -14.26
CA ALA A 347 -29.12 -15.05 -13.65
C ALA A 347 -28.27 -16.28 -13.26
N ARG A 348 -28.91 -17.42 -13.00
CA ARG A 348 -28.24 -18.65 -12.57
C ARG A 348 -29.00 -19.88 -13.07
N ARG A 349 -28.29 -20.93 -13.50
CA ARG A 349 -28.83 -22.24 -13.86
C ARG A 349 -27.98 -23.32 -13.17
N VAL A 350 -28.62 -24.22 -12.42
CA VAL A 350 -27.96 -25.33 -11.72
C VAL A 350 -28.75 -26.62 -11.98
N GLU A 351 -28.07 -27.67 -12.42
CA GLU A 351 -28.71 -28.97 -12.64
C GLU A 351 -28.83 -29.72 -11.30
N ARG A 352 -30.04 -30.20 -10.97
CA ARG A 352 -30.32 -30.98 -9.77
C ARG A 352 -31.02 -32.31 -10.14
N PRO A 353 -31.00 -33.32 -9.25
CA PRO A 353 -31.69 -34.59 -9.50
C PRO A 353 -33.21 -34.46 -9.72
N ALA A 354 -33.83 -33.40 -9.17
CA ALA A 354 -35.27 -33.16 -9.26
C ALA A 354 -35.68 -32.21 -10.42
N GLY A 355 -34.73 -31.77 -11.25
CA GLY A 355 -34.96 -30.79 -12.33
C GLY A 355 -33.85 -29.74 -12.42
N VAL A 356 -34.06 -28.71 -13.23
CA VAL A 356 -33.09 -27.62 -13.38
C VAL A 356 -33.52 -26.45 -12.51
N GLU A 357 -32.71 -26.09 -11.52
CA GLU A 357 -32.95 -24.92 -10.70
C GLU A 357 -32.47 -23.66 -11.44
N ILE A 358 -33.35 -22.68 -11.53
CA ILE A 358 -33.12 -21.41 -12.20
C ILE A 358 -33.31 -20.27 -11.21
N GLY A 359 -32.30 -19.40 -11.13
CA GLY A 359 -32.39 -18.11 -10.47
C GLY A 359 -32.78 -17.02 -11.46
N LEU A 360 -33.93 -16.38 -11.24
CA LEU A 360 -34.42 -15.25 -12.01
C LEU A 360 -34.15 -13.95 -11.25
N GLN A 361 -33.62 -12.94 -11.93
CA GLN A 361 -33.45 -11.59 -11.41
C GLN A 361 -34.46 -10.67 -12.08
N PHE A 362 -35.34 -10.04 -11.31
CA PHE A 362 -36.35 -9.17 -11.86
C PHE A 362 -35.73 -7.91 -12.50
N GLN A 363 -36.41 -7.38 -13.52
CA GLN A 363 -36.01 -6.22 -14.30
C GLN A 363 -37.11 -5.16 -14.18
N GLY A 364 -36.79 -4.00 -13.59
CA GLY A 364 -37.73 -2.88 -13.53
C GLY A 364 -39.01 -3.17 -12.72
N VAL A 365 -38.88 -3.80 -11.55
CA VAL A 365 -40.01 -4.13 -10.66
C VAL A 365 -40.75 -2.86 -10.22
N PRO A 366 -42.06 -2.73 -10.47
CA PRO A 366 -42.88 -1.65 -9.93
C PRO A 366 -42.91 -1.66 -8.39
N ASP A 367 -42.87 -0.49 -7.76
CA ASP A 367 -42.76 -0.37 -6.29
C ASP A 367 -43.91 -1.08 -5.55
N HIS A 368 -45.13 -1.04 -6.07
CA HIS A 368 -46.28 -1.75 -5.50
C HIS A 368 -46.10 -3.29 -5.47
N MET A 369 -45.38 -3.86 -6.43
CA MET A 369 -45.10 -5.30 -6.44
C MET A 369 -43.98 -5.64 -5.45
N ARG A 370 -43.00 -4.74 -5.31
CA ARG A 370 -41.93 -4.87 -4.33
C ARG A 370 -42.50 -4.84 -2.90
N GLU A 371 -43.40 -3.89 -2.62
CA GLU A 371 -44.14 -3.80 -1.36
C GLU A 371 -45.03 -5.03 -1.09
N ALA A 372 -45.70 -5.55 -2.11
CA ALA A 372 -46.54 -6.74 -1.97
C ALA A 372 -45.73 -8.02 -1.68
N VAL A 373 -44.56 -8.18 -2.33
CA VAL A 373 -43.64 -9.29 -2.07
C VAL A 373 -43.04 -9.16 -0.67
N ASP A 374 -42.55 -7.99 -0.29
CA ASP A 374 -41.98 -7.77 1.05
C ASP A 374 -43.05 -7.96 2.15
N GLY A 375 -44.29 -7.54 1.91
CA GLY A 375 -45.43 -7.73 2.80
C GLY A 375 -45.94 -9.18 2.89
N TYR A 376 -45.69 -10.00 1.87
CA TYR A 376 -45.94 -11.45 1.93
C TYR A 376 -44.83 -12.15 2.70
N LEU A 377 -43.57 -11.86 2.37
CA LEU A 377 -42.39 -12.42 3.02
C LEU A 377 -42.29 -12.03 4.50
N SER A 378 -42.84 -10.89 4.91
CA SER A 378 -42.93 -10.52 6.33
C SER A 378 -43.93 -11.37 7.10
N ARG A 379 -45.10 -11.71 6.51
CA ARG A 379 -46.12 -12.56 7.14
C ARG A 379 -45.66 -14.01 7.28
N LEU A 380 -44.99 -14.54 6.26
CA LEU A 380 -44.57 -15.94 6.22
C LEU A 380 -43.57 -16.32 7.33
N VAL A 381 -42.85 -15.33 7.88
CA VAL A 381 -41.87 -15.55 8.95
C VAL A 381 -42.51 -15.56 10.34
N VAL A 382 -43.74 -15.09 10.44
CA VAL A 382 -44.51 -14.99 11.68
C VAL A 382 -45.27 -16.30 11.94
N GLU A 383 -45.57 -17.03 10.85
CA GLU A 383 -46.25 -18.32 10.86
C GLU A 383 -45.27 -19.52 10.91
N SER A 384 -43.96 -19.30 10.70
CA SER A 384 -42.89 -20.29 10.78
C SER A 384 -42.19 -20.28 12.14
#